data_AF-A0AAW1PWM6-F1
#
_entry.id   AF-A0AAW1PWM6-F1
#
_cell.length_a   1.000
_cell.length_b   1.000
_cell.length_c   1.000
_cell.angle_alpha   90.00
_cell.angle_beta   90.00
_cell.angle_gamma   90.00
#
_symmetry.space_group_name_H-M   'P 1'
#
loop_
_entity.id
_entity.type
_entity.pdbx_description
1 polymer ?
#
loop_
_entity_poly.entity_id
_entity_poly.type
_entity_poly.pdbx_seq_one_letter_code
_entity_poly.pdbx_strand_id
1 'polypeptide(L)'
;MPGAVKYEGLQVNGEAVDLSRQRFVHRDIRMENVVQLFDEWMLIDWELAGRADELVWWRGKVLPEPVRAGQAPYIVQTDIWQVGRLIQMQPVASDGARQIAQRLVAGDYVSAARATEEIWAVTSS
;
A
#
# COMPACT_ATOMS: atom_id res chain seq x y z
N MET A 1 -8.63 18.18 16.56
CA MET A 1 -9.69 17.40 15.88
C MET A 1 -8.98 16.39 14.99
N PRO A 2 -9.34 15.10 15.01
CA PRO A 2 -8.67 14.11 14.19
C PRO A 2 -8.98 14.41 12.72
N GLY A 3 -7.99 14.86 11.97
CA GLY A 3 -8.03 14.90 10.52
C GLY A 3 -7.93 13.47 10.02
N ALA A 4 -9.07 12.83 9.80
CA ALA A 4 -9.10 11.60 9.03
C ALA A 4 -8.31 11.84 7.74
N VAL A 5 -7.39 10.93 7.41
CA VAL A 5 -6.90 10.82 6.03
C VAL A 5 -8.15 10.56 5.20
N LYS A 6 -8.68 11.62 4.61
CA LYS A 6 -9.72 11.54 3.62
C LYS A 6 -9.06 10.87 2.42
N TYR A 7 -9.28 9.57 2.27
CA TYR A 7 -9.17 8.89 0.98
C TYR A 7 -10.29 9.41 0.06
N GLU A 8 -10.36 10.73 -0.13
CA GLU A 8 -11.31 11.37 -1.02
C GLU A 8 -10.73 11.37 -2.42
N GLY A 9 -11.25 10.44 -3.22
CA GLY A 9 -11.34 10.62 -4.67
C GLY A 9 -10.06 10.32 -5.44
N LEU A 10 -9.64 9.06 -5.46
CA LEU A 10 -8.98 8.59 -6.68
C LEU A 10 -10.04 8.58 -7.79
N GLN A 11 -9.81 9.33 -8.87
CA GLN A 11 -10.61 9.21 -10.08
C GLN A 11 -10.00 8.17 -11.01
N VAL A 12 -10.68 7.04 -11.19
CA VAL A 12 -10.35 6.06 -12.24
C VAL A 12 -11.40 6.25 -13.34
N ASN A 13 -10.97 6.62 -14.55
CA ASN A 13 -11.86 6.92 -15.69
C ASN A 13 -12.91 8.02 -15.43
N GLY A 14 -12.62 9.00 -14.56
CA GLY A 14 -13.53 10.12 -14.26
C GLY A 14 -14.60 9.82 -13.21
N GLU A 15 -14.59 8.63 -12.60
CA GLU A 15 -15.47 8.29 -11.48
C GLU A 15 -14.74 8.39 -10.14
N ALA A 16 -15.35 9.03 -9.15
CA ALA A 16 -14.81 9.08 -7.80
C ALA A 16 -14.91 7.71 -7.14
N VAL A 17 -13.76 7.08 -6.89
CA VAL A 17 -13.69 5.78 -6.22
C VAL A 17 -13.55 5.98 -4.71
N ASP A 18 -14.56 5.56 -3.96
CA ASP A 18 -14.47 5.40 -2.51
C ASP A 18 -13.69 4.11 -2.20
N LEU A 19 -12.37 4.26 -2.04
CA LEU A 19 -11.43 3.17 -1.79
C LEU A 19 -11.76 2.39 -0.51
N SER A 20 -12.45 3.01 0.46
CA SER A 20 -12.82 2.38 1.73
C SER A 20 -13.97 1.36 1.59
N ARG A 21 -14.85 1.55 0.59
CA ARG A 21 -16.03 0.70 0.35
C ARG A 21 -15.83 -0.35 -0.74
N GLN A 22 -14.92 -0.14 -1.68
CA GLN A 22 -14.80 -1.00 -2.86
C GLN A 22 -13.68 -2.05 -2.80
N ARG A 23 -12.98 -2.16 -1.66
CA ARG A 23 -11.79 -3.03 -1.51
C ARG A 23 -10.86 -2.89 -2.73
N PHE A 24 -10.51 -1.67 -3.13
CA PHE A 24 -9.66 -1.44 -4.30
C PHE A 24 -8.18 -1.48 -3.91
N VAL A 25 -7.33 -2.00 -4.78
CA VAL A 25 -5.89 -2.19 -4.55
C VAL A 25 -5.08 -1.67 -5.73
N HIS A 26 -3.90 -1.13 -5.45
CA HIS A 26 -3.00 -0.55 -6.45
C HIS A 26 -2.18 -1.60 -7.19
N ARG A 27 -1.71 -2.60 -6.45
CA ARG A 27 -0.96 -3.77 -6.95
C ARG A 27 0.44 -3.52 -7.52
N ASP A 28 0.92 -2.29 -7.50
CA ASP A 28 2.24 -1.89 -7.99
C ASP A 28 2.83 -0.74 -7.17
N ILE A 29 2.85 -0.89 -5.84
CA ILE A 29 3.47 0.09 -4.95
C ILE A 29 4.99 -0.10 -4.98
N ARG A 30 5.67 0.86 -5.60
CA ARG A 30 7.13 0.95 -5.76
C ARG A 30 7.55 2.42 -5.86
N MET A 31 8.83 2.71 -5.63
CA MET A 31 9.32 4.10 -5.53
C MET A 31 9.04 4.93 -6.79
N GLU A 32 9.10 4.29 -7.95
CA GLU A 32 8.83 4.88 -9.26
C GLU A 32 7.38 5.37 -9.40
N ASN A 33 6.48 4.78 -8.62
CA ASN A 33 5.05 5.06 -8.63
C ASN A 33 4.62 5.94 -7.44
N VAL A 34 5.58 6.47 -6.68
CA VAL A 34 5.36 7.44 -5.60
C VAL A 34 5.92 8.79 -6.04
N VAL A 35 5.09 9.83 -6.02
CA VAL A 35 5.53 11.20 -6.31
C VAL A 35 5.19 12.12 -5.15
N GLN A 36 6.02 13.14 -4.93
CA GLN A 36 5.71 14.22 -4.02
C GLN A 36 5.18 15.40 -4.81
N LEU A 37 3.95 15.81 -4.52
CA LEU A 37 3.35 17.02 -5.07
C LEU A 37 3.06 17.97 -3.90
N PHE A 38 3.79 19.08 -3.86
CA PHE A 38 3.79 20.01 -2.72
C PHE A 38 4.18 19.31 -1.41
N ASP A 39 3.31 19.34 -0.40
CA ASP A 39 3.45 18.72 0.91
C ASP A 39 2.79 17.33 1.00
N GLU A 40 2.28 16.80 -0.12
CA GLU A 40 1.60 15.50 -0.15
C GLU A 40 2.37 14.46 -0.98
N TRP A 41 2.41 13.22 -0.45
CA TRP A 41 2.90 12.05 -1.17
C TRP A 41 1.73 11.32 -1.81
N MET A 42 1.82 11.09 -3.12
CA MET A 42 0.76 10.51 -3.92
C MET A 42 1.23 9.26 -4.67
N LEU A 43 0.32 8.30 -4.84
CA LEU A 43 0.51 7.14 -5.72
C LEU A 43 0.03 7.47 -7.13
N ILE A 44 0.84 7.10 -8.12
CA ILE A 44 0.55 7.23 -9.55
C ILE A 44 0.64 5.86 -10.23
N ASP A 45 0.36 5.79 -11.52
CA ASP A 45 0.42 4.56 -12.31
C ASP A 45 -0.58 3.48 -11.84
N TRP A 46 -1.86 3.73 -12.15
CA TRP A 46 -2.99 2.91 -11.73
C TRP A 46 -3.36 1.79 -12.73
N GLU A 47 -2.49 1.49 -13.70
CA GLU A 47 -2.79 0.53 -14.78
C GLU A 47 -3.04 -0.90 -14.27
N LEU A 48 -2.39 -1.29 -13.17
CA LEU A 48 -2.56 -2.60 -12.54
C LEU A 48 -3.61 -2.61 -11.44
N ALA A 49 -4.14 -1.44 -11.08
CA ALA A 49 -5.08 -1.31 -9.98
C ALA A 49 -6.41 -1.98 -10.32
N GLY A 50 -7.08 -2.50 -9.29
CA GLY A 50 -8.32 -3.23 -9.46
C GLY A 50 -8.96 -3.65 -8.15
N ARG A 51 -9.97 -4.51 -8.23
CA ARG A 51 -10.64 -5.03 -7.04
C ARG A 51 -9.73 -5.98 -6.28
N ALA A 52 -9.75 -5.92 -4.96
CA ALA A 52 -9.16 -6.96 -4.13
C ALA A 52 -9.88 -8.29 -4.38
N ASP A 53 -9.26 -9.37 -3.92
CA ASP A 53 -9.73 -10.74 -4.04
C ASP A 53 -9.66 -11.31 -5.49
N GLU A 54 -9.10 -10.55 -6.44
CA GLU A 54 -8.80 -11.02 -7.80
C GLU A 54 -7.41 -11.66 -7.91
N LEU A 55 -7.29 -12.67 -8.78
CA LEU A 55 -5.98 -13.20 -9.18
C LEU A 55 -5.28 -12.22 -10.13
N VAL A 56 -3.97 -12.07 -9.96
CA VAL A 56 -3.14 -11.25 -10.84
C VAL A 56 -2.47 -12.15 -11.87
N TRP A 57 -2.40 -11.65 -13.11
CA TRP A 57 -1.86 -12.41 -14.24
C TRP A 57 -0.38 -12.07 -14.53
N TRP A 58 0.13 -10.98 -13.98
CA TRP A 58 1.54 -10.60 -14.10
C TRP A 58 2.38 -11.23 -12.99
N ARG A 59 3.67 -11.46 -13.28
CA ARG A 59 4.64 -12.02 -12.34
C ARG A 59 5.76 -11.02 -12.15
N GLY A 60 5.94 -10.53 -10.92
CA GLY A 60 6.99 -9.59 -10.57
C GLY A 60 7.62 -9.91 -9.22
N LYS A 61 8.86 -9.44 -9.00
CA LYS A 61 9.53 -9.51 -7.68
C LYS A 61 8.83 -8.66 -6.59
N VAL A 62 7.91 -7.79 -7.02
CA VAL A 62 7.08 -6.91 -6.19
C VAL A 62 5.84 -7.62 -5.62
N LEU A 63 5.67 -8.93 -5.86
CA LEU A 63 4.56 -9.72 -5.30
C LEU A 63 5.07 -10.67 -4.20
N PRO A 64 4.31 -10.90 -3.12
CA PRO A 64 4.58 -11.99 -2.19
C PRO A 64 4.39 -13.35 -2.88
N GLU A 65 5.13 -14.37 -2.41
CA GLU A 65 5.21 -15.68 -3.07
C GLU A 65 3.85 -16.30 -3.44
N PRO A 66 2.87 -16.36 -2.52
CA PRO A 66 1.60 -17.03 -2.82
C PRO A 66 0.81 -16.34 -3.93
N VAL A 67 0.86 -15.01 -3.99
CA VAL A 67 0.20 -14.21 -5.04
C VAL A 67 0.96 -14.38 -6.36
N ARG A 68 2.30 -14.32 -6.32
CA ARG A 68 3.16 -14.50 -7.50
C ARG A 68 3.00 -15.89 -8.13
N ALA A 69 2.78 -16.91 -7.32
CA ALA A 69 2.55 -18.29 -7.75
C ALA A 69 1.11 -18.53 -8.25
N GLY A 70 0.21 -17.54 -8.14
CA GLY A 70 -1.21 -17.70 -8.46
C GLY A 70 -1.97 -18.58 -7.46
N GLN A 71 -1.42 -18.79 -6.26
CA GLN A 71 -2.00 -19.63 -5.20
C GLN A 71 -2.89 -18.82 -4.25
N ALA A 72 -2.80 -17.49 -4.28
CA ALA A 72 -3.60 -16.58 -3.48
C ALA A 72 -4.03 -15.37 -4.32
N PRO A 73 -5.22 -14.80 -4.07
CA PRO A 73 -5.64 -13.55 -4.69
C PRO A 73 -4.86 -12.36 -4.12
N TYR A 74 -4.88 -11.26 -4.87
CA TYR A 74 -4.34 -9.99 -4.40
C TYR A 74 -5.34 -9.30 -3.47
N ILE A 75 -4.90 -8.94 -2.28
CA ILE A 75 -5.74 -8.30 -1.25
C ILE A 75 -5.11 -7.00 -0.76
N VAL A 76 -5.84 -6.22 0.04
CA VAL A 76 -5.33 -4.94 0.60
C VAL A 76 -4.03 -5.15 1.39
N GLN A 77 -3.92 -6.26 2.10
CA GLN A 77 -2.72 -6.64 2.85
C GLN A 77 -1.51 -6.84 1.93
N THR A 78 -1.72 -7.16 0.65
CA THR A 78 -0.65 -7.28 -0.33
C THR A 78 -0.06 -5.90 -0.69
N ASP A 79 -0.87 -4.85 -0.82
CA ASP A 79 -0.38 -3.47 -0.99
C ASP A 79 0.38 -3.00 0.26
N ILE A 80 -0.15 -3.31 1.46
CA ILE A 80 0.53 -3.00 2.73
C ILE A 80 1.89 -3.69 2.80
N TRP A 81 1.96 -4.94 2.36
CA TRP A 81 3.23 -5.67 2.25
C TRP A 81 4.21 -4.96 1.31
N GLN A 82 3.75 -4.44 0.16
CA GLN A 82 4.58 -3.68 -0.77
C GLN A 82 5.10 -2.36 -0.14
N VAL A 83 4.28 -1.66 0.66
CA VAL A 83 4.72 -0.49 1.44
C VAL A 83 5.85 -0.88 2.41
N GLY A 84 5.69 -1.99 3.14
CA GLY A 84 6.75 -2.51 4.01
C GLY A 84 8.05 -2.80 3.24
N ARG A 85 7.95 -3.42 2.07
CA ARG A 85 9.11 -3.65 1.19
C ARG A 85 9.74 -2.34 0.73
N LEU A 86 8.95 -1.35 0.37
CA LEU A 86 9.44 -0.04 -0.06
C LEU A 86 10.28 0.64 1.03
N ILE A 87 9.80 0.63 2.27
CA ILE A 87 10.51 1.21 3.42
C ILE A 87 11.81 0.43 3.71
N GLN A 88 11.79 -0.90 3.67
CA GLN A 88 13.00 -1.73 3.90
C GLN A 88 14.09 -1.46 2.86
N MET A 89 13.73 -1.08 1.64
CA MET A 89 14.68 -0.77 0.57
C MET A 89 15.27 0.65 0.71
N GLN A 90 14.77 1.49 1.61
CA GLN A 90 15.31 2.84 1.81
C GLN A 90 16.58 2.82 2.67
N PRO A 91 17.74 3.24 2.13
CA PRO A 91 19.00 3.24 2.89
C PRO A 91 18.92 4.13 4.13
N VAL A 92 18.17 5.22 4.04
CA VAL A 92 18.04 6.28 5.06
C VAL A 92 16.85 6.11 6.00
N ALA A 93 16.12 4.98 5.93
CA ALA A 93 15.02 4.73 6.86
C ALA A 93 15.52 4.64 8.31
N SER A 94 14.81 5.32 9.23
CA SER A 94 15.07 5.23 10.67
C SER A 94 14.83 3.81 11.19
N ASP A 95 15.42 3.47 12.34
CA ASP A 95 15.21 2.15 12.94
C ASP A 95 13.74 1.88 13.28
N GLY A 96 12.99 2.92 13.70
CA GLY A 96 11.55 2.84 13.90
C GLY A 96 10.79 2.50 12.61
N ALA A 97 11.12 3.17 11.51
CA ALA A 97 10.53 2.88 10.20
C ALA A 97 10.86 1.44 9.73
N ARG A 98 12.09 0.98 9.97
CA ARG A 98 12.51 -0.40 9.65
C ARG A 98 11.73 -1.44 10.46
N GLN A 99 11.48 -1.20 11.75
CA GLN A 99 10.67 -2.09 12.59
C GLN A 99 9.22 -2.19 12.11
N ILE A 100 8.60 -1.05 11.77
CA ILE A 100 7.26 -1.05 11.16
C ILE A 100 7.29 -1.87 9.87
N ALA A 101 8.26 -1.61 8.99
CA ALA A 101 8.37 -2.27 7.71
C ALA A 101 8.52 -3.80 7.83
N GLN A 102 9.31 -4.27 8.79
CA GLN A 102 9.40 -5.71 9.13
C GLN A 102 8.04 -6.29 9.51
N ARG A 103 7.27 -5.60 10.36
CA ARG A 103 5.94 -6.06 10.78
C ARG A 103 4.93 -6.04 9.62
N LEU A 104 4.98 -5.04 8.73
CA LEU A 104 4.13 -4.97 7.53
C LEU A 104 4.42 -6.14 6.57
N VAL A 105 5.70 -6.51 6.41
CA VAL A 105 6.14 -7.62 5.55
C VAL A 105 5.85 -8.99 6.17
N ALA A 106 5.93 -9.14 7.50
CA ALA A 106 5.68 -10.39 8.19
C ALA A 106 4.20 -10.82 8.19
N GLY A 107 3.27 -9.90 7.85
CA GLY A 107 1.85 -10.20 7.83
C GLY A 107 1.18 -10.18 9.22
N ASP A 108 1.89 -9.72 10.26
CA ASP A 108 1.39 -9.62 11.65
C ASP A 108 0.30 -8.54 11.84
N TYR A 109 -0.12 -7.86 10.78
CA TYR A 109 -1.18 -6.86 10.84
C TYR A 109 -2.56 -7.44 10.49
N VAL A 110 -3.33 -7.62 11.56
CA VAL A 110 -4.78 -7.75 11.54
C VAL A 110 -5.37 -6.41 11.12
N SER A 111 -5.77 -6.31 9.84
CA SER A 111 -6.49 -5.20 9.18
C SER A 111 -5.68 -3.95 8.78
N ALA A 112 -6.06 -3.38 7.64
CA ALA A 112 -5.47 -2.16 7.07
C ALA A 112 -5.56 -0.93 8.00
N ALA A 113 -6.60 -0.85 8.84
CA ALA A 113 -6.80 0.27 9.76
C ALA A 113 -5.67 0.40 10.80
N ARG A 114 -5.19 -0.72 11.36
CA ARG A 114 -4.08 -0.71 12.32
C ARG A 114 -2.74 -0.36 11.69
N ALA A 115 -2.52 -0.74 10.43
CA ALA A 115 -1.29 -0.39 9.72
C ALA A 115 -1.19 1.13 9.49
N THR A 116 -2.30 1.78 9.15
CA THR A 116 -2.35 3.24 8.98
C THR A 116 -2.05 3.96 10.31
N GLU A 117 -2.67 3.56 11.42
CA GLU A 117 -2.44 4.17 12.74
C GLU A 117 -0.96 4.14 13.17
N GLU A 118 -0.26 3.03 12.95
CA GLU A 118 1.15 2.91 13.33
C GLU A 118 2.10 3.69 12.43
N ILE A 119 1.84 3.76 11.11
CA ILE A 119 2.61 4.63 10.20
C ILE A 119 2.49 6.09 10.65
N TRP A 120 1.28 6.54 11.03
CA TRP A 120 1.07 7.90 11.53
C TRP A 120 1.79 8.18 12.85
N ALA A 121 1.76 7.24 13.80
CA ALA A 121 2.38 7.42 15.11
C ALA A 121 3.90 7.66 15.03
N VAL A 122 4.60 7.06 14.05
CA VAL A 122 6.06 7.19 13.90
C VAL A 122 6.48 8.34 12.98
N THR A 123 5.60 8.78 12.08
CA THR A 123 5.86 9.92 11.19
C THR A 123 5.50 11.26 11.82
N SER A 124 4.71 11.26 12.90
CA SER A 124 4.24 12.46 13.62
C SER A 124 5.05 12.78 14.89
N SER A 125 6.11 12.02 15.17
CA SER A 125 7.04 12.16 16.31
C SER A 125 8.40 12.67 15.85
#